data_AF-A0AAU6FCD9-F1
#
_entry.id   AF-A0AAU6FCD9-F1
#
_cell.length_a   1.000
_cell.length_b   1.000
_cell.length_c   1.000
_cell.angle_alpha   90.00
_cell.angle_beta   90.00
_cell.angle_gamma   90.00
#
_symmetry.space_group_name_H-M   'P 1'
#
loop_
_entity.id
_entity.type
_entity.pdbx_description
1 polymer ?
#
loop_
_entity_poly.entity_id
_entity_poly.type
_entity_poly.pdbx_seq_one_letter_code
_entity_poly.pdbx_strand_id
1 'polypeptide(L)' 'MAALAADEQQCCPFFDFRLHLDGQELHLEVRAPADGTGLLTDLFGPAA' A
#
# COMPACT_ATOMS: atom_id res chain seq x y z
N MET A 1 -13.72 6.90 15.87
CA MET A 1 -14.06 6.51 14.49
C MET A 1 -13.01 5.54 13.98
N ALA A 2 -13.04 4.29 14.44
CA ALA A 2 -12.01 3.29 14.12
C ALA A 2 -12.60 1.98 13.57
N ALA A 3 -13.86 1.66 13.89
CA ALA A 3 -14.51 0.45 13.44
C ALA A 3 -14.78 0.44 11.92
N LEU A 4 -15.23 1.57 11.33
CA LEU A 4 -15.48 1.63 9.89
C LEU A 4 -14.20 1.44 9.05
N ALA A 5 -13.06 1.99 9.50
CA ALA A 5 -11.80 1.84 8.79
C ALA A 5 -11.27 0.39 8.82
N ALA A 6 -11.59 -0.39 9.84
CA ALA A 6 -11.24 -1.81 9.93
C ALA A 6 -12.20 -2.68 9.11
N ASP A 7 -13.50 -2.34 9.07
CA ASP A 7 -14.51 -3.03 8.28
C ASP A 7 -14.27 -2.86 6.76
N GLU A 8 -13.88 -1.65 6.32
CA GLU A 8 -13.56 -1.40 4.90
C GLU A 8 -12.28 -2.13 4.43
N GLN A 9 -11.35 -2.43 5.34
CA GLN A 9 -10.15 -3.23 5.03
C GLN A 9 -10.48 -4.69 4.74
N GLN A 10 -11.61 -5.20 5.21
CA GLN A 10 -12.01 -6.61 5.01
C GLN A 10 -12.85 -6.81 3.74
N CYS A 11 -13.53 -5.77 3.27
CA CYS A 11 -14.46 -5.86 2.13
C CYS A 11 -13.74 -5.79 0.76
N CYS A 12 -12.61 -5.07 0.68
CA CYS A 12 -11.85 -4.87 -0.55
C CYS A 12 -10.34 -4.91 -0.22
N PRO A 13 -9.49 -5.57 -1.02
CA PRO A 13 -8.05 -5.46 -0.81
C PRO A 13 -7.60 -4.04 -1.13
N PHE A 14 -7.40 -3.26 -0.08
CA PHE A 14 -6.91 -1.88 -0.19
C PHE A 14 -5.39 -1.88 -0.41
N PHE A 15 -4.86 -0.74 -0.87
CA PHE A 15 -3.43 -0.55 -0.90
C PHE A 15 -2.91 -0.42 0.54
N ASP A 16 -2.01 -1.32 0.93
CA ASP A 16 -1.31 -1.24 2.20
C ASP A 16 0.00 -0.47 2.00
N PHE A 17 0.22 0.54 2.85
CA PHE A 17 1.39 1.42 2.80
C PHE A 17 2.12 1.34 4.13
N ARG A 18 3.37 0.85 4.10
CA ARG A 18 4.23 0.82 5.28
C ARG A 18 5.36 1.81 5.11
N LEU A 19 5.40 2.80 6.01
CA LEU A 19 6.49 3.76 6.11
C LEU A 19 7.38 3.35 7.28
N HIS A 20 8.65 3.11 7.00
CA HIS A 20 9.66 2.84 8.02
C HIS A 20 10.77 3.90 7.92
N LEU A 21 10.98 4.62 9.02
CA LEU A 21 12.04 5.62 9.16
C LEU A 21 13.23 4.95 9.82
N ASP A 22 14.32 4.76 9.08
CA ASP A 22 15.59 4.25 9.60
C ASP A 22 16.65 5.37 9.55
N GLY A 23 16.74 6.14 10.64
CA GLY A 23 17.62 7.31 10.71
C GLY A 23 17.22 8.40 9.70
N GLN A 24 18.04 8.56 8.65
CA GLN A 24 17.76 9.51 7.55
C GLN A 24 17.14 8.83 6.32
N GLU A 25 16.96 7.52 6.34
CA GLU A 25 16.33 6.76 5.25
C GLU A 25 14.84 6.56 5.52
N LEU A 26 14.03 6.77 4.48
CA LEU A 26 12.60 6.48 4.49
C LEU A 26 12.33 5.30 3.56
N HIS A 27 11.94 4.18 4.13
CA HIS A 27 11.50 3.01 3.39
C HIS A 27 9.98 3.08 3.22
N LEU A 28 9.53 3.07 1.97
CA LEU A 28 8.12 2.94 1.63
C LEU A 28 7.88 1.57 1.00
N GLU A 29 7.05 0.78 1.64
CA GLU A 29 6.55 -0.49 1.12
C GLU A 29 5.09 -0.30 0.70
N VAL A 30 4.77 -0.67 -0.54
CA VAL A 30 3.41 -0.59 -1.07
C VAL A 30 2.97 -1.99 -1.49
N ARG A 31 1.92 -2.50 -0.87
CA ARG A 31 1.33 -3.79 -1.22
C ARG A 31 -0.03 -3.56 -1.84
N ALA A 32 -0.27 -4.20 -2.97
CA ALA A 32 -1.55 -4.18 -3.66
C ALA A 32 -2.06 -5.61 -3.89
N PRO A 33 -3.39 -5.78 -4.01
CA PRO A 33 -3.94 -6.98 -4.64
C PRO A 33 -3.42 -7.18 -6.07
N ALA A 34 -3.55 -8.41 -6.57
CA ALA A 34 -3.16 -8.76 -7.94
C ALA A 34 -3.76 -7.82 -8.99
N ASP A 35 -5.05 -7.47 -8.84
CA ASP A 35 -5.77 -6.56 -9.73
C ASP A 35 -5.24 -5.10 -9.67
N GLY A 36 -4.52 -4.74 -8.60
CA GLY A 36 -3.92 -3.41 -8.38
C GLY A 36 -2.50 -3.26 -8.91
N THR A 37 -1.89 -4.32 -9.46
CA THR A 37 -0.50 -4.30 -9.94
C THR A 37 -0.27 -3.28 -11.07
N GLY A 38 -1.27 -3.10 -11.94
CA GLY A 38 -1.22 -2.09 -13.01
C GLY A 38 -1.12 -0.68 -12.44
N LEU A 39 -1.93 -0.36 -11.42
CA LEU A 39 -1.88 0.94 -10.76
C LEU A 39 -0.54 1.18 -10.05
N LEU A 40 0.05 0.15 -9.43
CA LEU A 40 1.40 0.28 -8.85
C LEU A 40 2.45 0.59 -9.92
N THR A 41 2.34 -0.02 -11.09
CA THR A 41 3.24 0.24 -12.21
C THR A 41 3.10 1.67 -12.73
N ASP A 42 1.87 2.17 -12.82
CA ASP A 42 1.60 3.54 -13.27
C ASP A 42 2.11 4.60 -12.27
N LEU A 43 2.00 4.33 -10.96
CA LEU A 43 2.37 5.27 -9.90
C LEU A 43 3.87 5.26 -9.57
N PHE A 44 4.49 4.07 -9.54
CA PHE A 44 5.87 3.89 -9.06
C PHE A 44 6.84 3.45 -10.16
N GLY A 45 6.33 3.11 -11.35
CA GLY A 45 7.12 2.50 -12.42
C GLY A 45 7.22 0.97 -12.29
N PRO A 46 7.84 0.31 -13.27
CA PRO A 46 8.05 -1.14 -13.22
C PRO A 46 9.01 -1.51 -12.08
N ALA A 47 8.68 -2.60 -11.37
CA ALA A 47 9.62 -3.20 -10.43
C ALA A 47 10.89 -3.65 -11.17
N ALA A 48 12.06 -3.32 -10.60
CA ALA A 48 13.37 -3.65 -11.16
C ALA A 48 13.71 -5.14 -11.04
#